data_AF-A0AAE4HLF8-F1
#
_entry.id   AF-A0AAE4HLF8-F1
#
_cell.length_a   1.000
_cell.length_b   1.000
_cell.length_c   1.000
_cell.angle_alpha   90.00
_cell.angle_beta   90.00
_cell.angle_gamma   90.00
#
_symmetry.space_group_name_H-M   'P 1'
#
loop_
_entity.id
_entity.type
_entity.pdbx_description
1 polymer ?
#
loop_
_entity_poly.entity_id
_entity_poly.type
_entity_poly.pdbx_seq_one_letter_code
_entity_poly.pdbx_strand_id
1 'polypeptide(L)'
;MKKMGKCILCEKYTELTKEHVPPKKSGNTGGKKTRTGNLDDFLKSDFTKGDFPKGIKRKPQGNVYYTLCSKCNSFFGSEYVEEYIRFAEDNKNFLYNNTSLKNGRSDLTHSIKKMNSLRVAKAIVAMFFSLNGDEDSMDKPFLDSVREYLSNPKSTLFLMKTIKL
;
A
#
# COMPACT_ATOMS: atom_id res chain seq x y z
N MET A 1 -21.39 -11.04 0.97
CA MET A 1 -20.97 -12.28 0.27
C MET A 1 -19.60 -12.68 0.75
N LYS A 2 -19.40 -13.98 0.99
CA LYS A 2 -18.07 -14.54 1.25
C LYS A 2 -17.28 -14.62 -0.05
N LYS A 3 -16.00 -14.29 -0.03
CA LYS A 3 -15.12 -14.39 -1.20
C LYS A 3 -14.11 -15.50 -0.95
N MET A 4 -14.26 -16.62 -1.64
CA MET A 4 -13.31 -17.73 -1.57
C MET A 4 -12.17 -17.49 -2.57
N GLY A 5 -10.95 -17.87 -2.20
CA GLY A 5 -9.80 -17.78 -3.07
C GLY A 5 -8.53 -18.27 -2.39
N LYS A 6 -7.43 -18.24 -3.15
CA LYS A 6 -6.10 -18.60 -2.63
C LYS A 6 -5.52 -17.40 -1.89
N CYS A 7 -5.13 -17.58 -0.62
CA CYS A 7 -4.45 -16.52 0.12
C CYS A 7 -3.08 -16.26 -0.51
N ILE A 8 -2.78 -15.01 -0.85
CA ILE A 8 -1.56 -14.65 -1.57
C ILE A 8 -0.29 -14.90 -0.75
N LEU A 9 -0.38 -14.83 0.58
CA LEU A 9 0.73 -15.08 1.50
C LEU A 9 0.93 -16.56 1.82
N CYS A 10 -0.12 -17.25 2.30
CA CYS A 10 0.02 -18.63 2.79
C CYS A 10 -0.46 -19.71 1.82
N GLU A 11 -0.94 -19.30 0.63
CA GLU A 11 -1.36 -20.17 -0.47
C GLU A 11 -2.53 -21.12 -0.18
N LYS A 12 -3.15 -21.03 1.00
CA LYS A 12 -4.34 -21.82 1.35
C LYS A 12 -5.57 -21.30 0.64
N TYR A 13 -6.36 -22.20 0.05
CA TYR A 13 -7.68 -21.88 -0.47
C TYR A 13 -8.69 -21.75 0.68
N THR A 14 -9.19 -20.54 0.93
CA THR A 14 -10.05 -20.24 2.09
C THR A 14 -10.88 -18.97 1.86
N GLU A 15 -11.66 -18.56 2.87
CA GLU A 15 -12.38 -17.27 2.85
C GLU A 15 -11.37 -16.12 2.97
N LEU A 16 -11.36 -15.25 1.96
CA LEU A 16 -10.53 -14.06 1.90
C LEU A 16 -11.24 -12.89 2.56
N THR A 17 -10.47 -12.09 3.28
CA THR A 17 -10.96 -10.90 3.97
C THR A 17 -10.92 -9.69 3.06
N LYS A 18 -11.75 -8.69 3.40
CA LYS A 18 -11.70 -7.38 2.76
C LYS A 18 -10.56 -6.58 3.37
N GLU A 19 -9.55 -6.22 2.60
CA GLU A 19 -8.50 -5.28 3.00
C GLU A 19 -8.54 -3.97 2.20
N HIS A 20 -8.07 -2.88 2.81
CA HIS A 20 -7.81 -1.63 2.10
C HIS A 20 -6.33 -1.55 1.79
N VAL A 21 -5.98 -1.28 0.54
CA VAL A 21 -4.58 -1.13 0.10
C VAL A 21 -4.44 0.19 -0.66
N PRO A 22 -3.78 1.22 -0.11
CA PRO A 22 -3.18 1.29 1.24
C PRO A 22 -4.20 1.21 2.41
N PRO A 23 -3.76 1.04 3.67
CA PRO A 23 -4.65 1.00 4.83
C PRO A 23 -5.61 2.20 4.90
N LYS A 24 -6.83 1.97 5.38
CA LYS A 24 -7.85 3.03 5.47
C LYS A 24 -7.38 4.25 6.28
N LYS A 25 -6.68 4.01 7.39
CA LYS A 25 -6.15 5.05 8.29
C LYS A 25 -5.03 5.88 7.66
N SER A 26 -4.33 5.37 6.64
CA SER A 26 -3.32 6.14 5.89
C SER A 26 -3.93 7.03 4.80
N GLY A 27 -5.26 7.21 4.78
CA GLY A 27 -5.94 8.12 3.85
C GLY A 27 -6.75 7.42 2.76
N ASN A 28 -6.73 6.09 2.68
CA ASN A 28 -7.57 5.31 1.76
C ASN A 28 -9.02 5.15 2.28
N THR A 29 -9.68 6.27 2.60
CA THR A 29 -11.02 6.28 3.21
C THR A 29 -12.15 6.23 2.20
N GLY A 30 -11.86 6.51 0.93
CA GLY A 30 -12.83 6.55 -0.16
C GLY A 30 -13.42 7.94 -0.43
N GLY A 31 -14.65 7.95 -0.94
CA GLY A 31 -15.41 9.15 -1.25
C GLY A 31 -14.76 10.06 -2.32
N LYS A 32 -14.85 11.38 -2.14
CA LYS A 32 -14.32 12.39 -3.08
C LYS A 32 -12.79 12.42 -3.13
N LYS A 33 -12.12 11.86 -2.11
CA LYS A 33 -10.66 11.92 -1.92
C LYS A 33 -9.91 10.75 -2.55
N THR A 34 -10.56 9.61 -2.79
CA THR A 34 -9.93 8.46 -3.45
C THR A 34 -10.36 8.35 -4.90
N ARG A 35 -9.38 8.38 -5.79
CA ARG A 35 -9.55 8.38 -7.25
C ARG A 35 -8.69 7.28 -7.87
N THR A 36 -9.13 6.72 -8.98
CA THR A 36 -8.40 5.77 -9.80
C THR A 36 -8.50 6.19 -11.25
N GLY A 37 -7.55 5.79 -12.08
CA GLY A 37 -7.44 6.16 -13.49
C GLY A 37 -6.06 5.74 -14.00
N ASN A 38 -5.85 5.82 -15.31
CA ASN A 38 -4.52 5.62 -15.87
C ASN A 38 -3.61 6.78 -15.44
N LEU A 39 -2.32 6.51 -15.22
CA LEU A 39 -1.29 7.52 -14.97
C LEU A 39 -1.33 8.63 -16.02
N ASP A 40 -1.47 8.30 -17.29
CA ASP A 40 -1.56 9.28 -18.38
C ASP A 40 -2.73 10.25 -18.20
N ASP A 41 -3.88 9.74 -17.76
CA ASP A 41 -5.05 10.58 -17.49
C ASP A 41 -4.72 11.54 -16.35
N PHE A 42 -4.12 11.05 -15.25
CA PHE A 42 -3.71 11.88 -14.12
C PHE A 42 -2.71 12.97 -14.50
N LEU A 43 -1.71 12.65 -15.33
CA LEU A 43 -0.68 13.61 -15.74
C LEU A 43 -1.23 14.70 -16.67
N LYS A 44 -2.21 14.35 -17.52
CA LYS A 44 -2.86 15.29 -18.46
C LYS A 44 -4.02 16.07 -17.81
N SER A 45 -4.36 15.76 -16.56
CA SER A 45 -5.50 16.34 -15.85
C SER A 45 -5.21 17.72 -15.26
N ASP A 46 -6.06 18.70 -15.56
CA ASP A 46 -6.13 19.94 -14.81
C ASP A 46 -7.15 19.81 -13.67
N PHE A 47 -6.67 19.42 -12.48
CA PHE A 47 -7.54 19.23 -11.31
C PHE A 47 -8.12 20.53 -10.71
N THR A 48 -7.77 21.69 -11.28
CA THR A 48 -8.35 22.98 -10.86
C THR A 48 -9.65 23.31 -11.59
N LYS A 49 -9.88 22.70 -12.76
CA LYS A 49 -11.04 22.97 -13.62
C LYS A 49 -12.19 22.00 -13.35
N GLY A 50 -12.80 22.12 -12.17
CA GLY A 50 -14.14 21.59 -11.85
C GLY A 50 -14.37 20.08 -12.11
N ASP A 51 -14.67 19.72 -13.36
CA ASP A 51 -15.01 18.37 -13.79
C ASP A 51 -13.78 17.47 -13.95
N PHE A 52 -13.97 16.20 -13.63
CA PHE A 52 -12.92 15.21 -13.76
C PHE A 52 -12.73 14.82 -15.22
N PRO A 53 -11.48 14.74 -15.70
CA PRO A 53 -11.23 14.23 -17.02
C PRO A 53 -11.73 12.79 -17.17
N LYS A 54 -12.12 12.46 -18.40
CA LYS A 54 -12.59 11.12 -18.79
C LYS A 54 -11.52 10.09 -18.40
N GLY A 55 -11.91 9.05 -17.68
CA GLY A 55 -11.01 7.98 -17.21
C GLY A 55 -10.76 8.00 -15.70
N ILE A 56 -10.86 9.16 -15.04
CA ILE A 56 -10.72 9.24 -13.58
C ILE A 56 -12.04 8.89 -12.89
N LYS A 57 -12.03 7.80 -12.12
CA LYS A 57 -13.19 7.30 -11.36
C LYS A 57 -12.98 7.51 -9.87
N ARG A 58 -14.05 7.88 -9.16
CA ARG A 58 -14.06 7.88 -7.69
C ARG A 58 -14.14 6.45 -7.16
N LYS A 59 -13.52 6.22 -6.01
CA LYS A 59 -13.61 4.96 -5.27
C LYS A 59 -14.31 5.21 -3.93
N PRO A 60 -15.64 5.05 -3.85
CA PRO A 60 -16.41 5.40 -2.65
C PRO A 60 -15.94 4.68 -1.37
N GLN A 61 -15.44 3.45 -1.51
CA GLN A 61 -14.95 2.63 -0.40
C GLN A 61 -13.42 2.60 -0.28
N GLY A 62 -12.72 3.45 -1.03
CA GLY A 62 -11.28 3.34 -1.20
C GLY A 62 -10.88 2.19 -2.13
N ASN A 63 -9.59 1.94 -2.22
CA ASN A 63 -9.03 0.79 -2.93
C ASN A 63 -9.10 -0.44 -2.03
N VAL A 64 -9.88 -1.43 -2.44
CA VAL A 64 -10.23 -2.61 -1.66
C VAL A 64 -9.85 -3.87 -2.43
N TYR A 65 -9.23 -4.81 -1.73
CA TYR A 65 -8.79 -6.09 -2.28
C TYR A 65 -9.23 -7.25 -1.38
N TYR A 66 -9.18 -8.45 -1.95
CA TYR A 66 -9.51 -9.70 -1.28
C TYR A 66 -8.45 -10.73 -1.70
N THR A 67 -7.31 -10.69 -1.02
CA THR A 67 -6.09 -11.44 -1.33
C THR A 67 -5.57 -12.21 -0.11
N LEU A 68 -5.95 -11.81 1.10
CA LEU A 68 -5.48 -12.43 2.33
C LEU A 68 -6.59 -13.17 3.05
N CYS A 69 -6.25 -14.31 3.66
CA CYS A 69 -7.12 -14.92 4.67
C CYS A 69 -7.05 -14.15 6.00
N SER A 70 -8.01 -14.38 6.89
CA SER A 70 -8.11 -13.65 8.17
C SER A 70 -6.82 -13.71 8.99
N LYS A 71 -6.19 -14.89 9.11
CA LYS A 71 -4.93 -15.07 9.85
C LYS A 71 -3.80 -14.21 9.28
N CYS A 72 -3.62 -14.22 7.96
CA CYS A 72 -2.55 -13.47 7.31
C CYS A 72 -2.81 -11.96 7.34
N ASN A 73 -4.07 -11.55 7.16
CA ASN A 73 -4.45 -10.14 7.26
C ASN A 73 -4.23 -9.59 8.68
N SER A 74 -4.64 -10.34 9.72
CA SER A 74 -4.36 -9.96 11.11
C SER A 74 -2.86 -9.86 11.39
N PHE A 75 -2.07 -10.79 10.88
CA PHE A 75 -0.61 -10.77 11.01
C PHE A 75 0.02 -9.53 10.36
N PHE A 76 -0.34 -9.18 9.12
CA PHE A 76 0.13 -7.94 8.50
C PHE A 76 -0.31 -6.70 9.28
N GLY A 77 -1.55 -6.72 9.78
CA GLY A 77 -2.11 -5.71 10.69
C GLY A 77 -1.19 -5.40 11.85
N SER A 78 -0.85 -6.42 12.65
CA SER A 78 -0.07 -6.28 13.88
C SER A 78 1.43 -6.09 13.63
N GLU A 79 1.98 -6.70 12.59
CA GLU A 79 3.43 -6.68 12.38
C GLU A 79 3.92 -5.48 11.56
N TYR A 80 3.17 -5.05 10.53
CA TYR A 80 3.67 -4.11 9.53
C TYR A 80 2.81 -2.86 9.39
N VAL A 81 1.49 -3.03 9.35
CA VAL A 81 0.55 -1.99 8.94
C VAL A 81 0.47 -0.85 9.96
N GLU A 82 0.55 -1.14 11.26
CA GLU A 82 0.53 -0.10 12.30
C GLU A 82 1.68 0.91 12.15
N GLU A 83 2.89 0.42 11.87
CA GLU A 83 4.07 1.26 11.70
C GLU A 83 3.96 2.11 10.42
N TYR A 84 3.43 1.53 9.34
CA TYR A 84 3.14 2.27 8.11
C TYR A 84 2.08 3.36 8.30
N ILE A 85 1.02 3.09 9.07
CA ILE A 85 -0.01 4.10 9.37
C ILE A 85 0.62 5.29 10.11
N ARG A 86 1.43 5.01 11.13
CA ARG A 86 2.15 6.05 11.87
C ARG A 86 3.08 6.86 10.96
N PHE A 87 3.82 6.18 10.08
CA PHE A 87 4.66 6.83 9.08
C PHE A 87 3.85 7.76 8.16
N ALA A 88 2.72 7.29 7.64
CA ALA A 88 1.86 8.08 6.77
C ALA A 88 1.23 9.27 7.50
N GLU A 89 0.77 9.08 8.73
CA GLU A 89 0.17 10.14 9.56
C GLU A 89 1.17 11.22 9.95
N ASP A 90 2.39 10.85 10.38
CA ASP A 90 3.43 11.79 10.76
C ASP A 90 3.84 12.68 9.57
N ASN A 91 4.09 12.09 8.40
CA ASN A 91 4.41 12.85 7.18
C ASN A 91 3.24 13.74 6.74
N LYS A 92 2.01 13.21 6.76
CA LYS A 92 0.81 13.98 6.43
C LYS A 92 0.66 15.20 7.35
N ASN A 93 0.84 15.02 8.66
CA ASN A 93 0.74 16.10 9.65
C ASN A 93 1.86 17.13 9.46
N PHE A 94 3.08 16.69 9.18
CA PHE A 94 4.18 17.58 8.84
C PHE A 94 3.85 18.43 7.62
N LEU A 95 3.37 17.82 6.53
CA LEU A 95 3.00 18.56 5.32
C LEU A 95 1.86 19.54 5.58
N TYR A 96 0.79 19.14 6.28
CA TYR A 96 -0.33 20.04 6.59
C TYR A 96 0.08 21.25 7.42
N ASN A 97 0.88 21.02 8.47
CA ASN A 97 1.32 22.09 9.37
C ASN A 97 2.34 23.03 8.73
N ASN A 98 2.94 22.63 7.60
CA ASN A 98 3.92 23.43 6.87
C ASN A 98 3.47 23.76 5.44
N THR A 99 2.16 23.70 5.16
CA THR A 99 1.55 24.05 3.86
C THR A 99 1.87 25.46 3.38
N SER A 100 2.26 26.34 4.30
CA SER A 100 2.79 27.65 3.99
C SER A 100 4.31 27.61 3.90
N LEU A 101 4.86 27.43 2.69
CA LEU A 101 6.18 27.95 2.30
C LEU A 101 6.26 29.50 2.37
N LYS A 102 5.30 30.16 3.04
CA LYS A 102 5.15 31.62 3.16
C LYS A 102 6.36 32.30 3.82
N ASN A 103 7.25 31.54 4.45
CA ASN A 103 8.37 32.10 5.22
C ASN A 103 9.70 32.11 4.45
N GLY A 104 9.70 31.94 3.12
CA GLY A 104 10.90 32.08 2.29
C GLY A 104 12.00 31.05 2.58
N ARG A 105 11.70 29.97 3.31
CA ARG A 105 12.60 28.84 3.49
C ARG A 105 12.50 27.94 2.27
N SER A 106 13.63 27.68 1.61
CA SER A 106 13.73 26.77 0.47
C SER A 106 13.49 25.31 0.88
N ASP A 107 13.84 24.96 2.13
CA ASP A 107 13.87 23.58 2.58
C ASP A 107 13.27 23.42 3.98
N LEU A 108 12.54 22.32 4.18
CA LEU A 108 11.97 21.91 5.45
C LEU A 108 12.42 20.48 5.76
N THR A 109 12.98 20.27 6.95
CA THR A 109 13.43 18.94 7.39
C THR A 109 12.41 18.33 8.34
N HIS A 110 12.07 17.06 8.11
CA HIS A 110 11.22 16.25 8.98
C HIS A 110 11.97 15.01 9.46
N SER A 111 11.94 14.77 10.77
CA SER A 111 12.53 13.58 11.38
C SER A 111 11.48 12.85 12.21
N ILE A 112 11.26 11.58 11.89
CA ILE A 112 10.34 10.72 12.65
C ILE A 112 11.15 9.93 13.67
N LYS A 113 10.89 10.17 14.96
CA LYS A 113 11.59 9.49 16.05
C LYS A 113 10.96 8.11 16.33
N LYS A 114 11.80 7.12 16.65
CA LYS A 114 11.36 5.77 17.07
C LYS A 114 10.47 5.08 16.03
N MET A 115 10.86 5.13 14.76
CA MET A 115 10.18 4.47 13.65
C MET A 115 10.90 3.17 13.31
N ASN A 116 10.17 2.07 13.17
CA ASN A 116 10.73 0.83 12.64
C ASN A 116 10.63 0.83 11.11
N SER A 117 11.66 1.35 10.45
CA SER A 117 11.72 1.47 8.98
C SER A 117 11.57 0.14 8.25
N LEU A 118 12.03 -0.98 8.84
CA LEU A 118 11.86 -2.31 8.25
C LEU A 118 10.39 -2.70 8.16
N ARG A 119 9.60 -2.43 9.20
CA ARG A 119 8.16 -2.71 9.20
C ARG A 119 7.41 -1.84 8.18
N VAL A 120 7.80 -0.57 8.04
CA VAL A 120 7.27 0.31 6.98
C VAL A 120 7.58 -0.25 5.59
N ALA A 121 8.83 -0.65 5.34
CA ALA A 121 9.24 -1.25 4.06
C ALA A 121 8.46 -2.56 3.78
N LYS A 122 8.33 -3.44 4.77
CA LYS A 122 7.53 -4.68 4.65
C LYS A 122 6.06 -4.40 4.39
N ALA A 123 5.47 -3.38 5.02
CA ALA A 123 4.10 -2.98 4.72
C ALA A 123 3.94 -2.53 3.25
N ILE A 124 4.91 -1.77 2.73
CA ILE A 124 4.91 -1.35 1.32
C ILE A 124 4.98 -2.55 0.39
N VAL A 125 5.91 -3.49 0.64
CA VAL A 125 6.01 -4.74 -0.14
C VAL A 125 4.72 -5.55 -0.06
N ALA A 126 4.13 -5.70 1.13
CA ALA A 126 2.87 -6.42 1.32
C ALA A 126 1.71 -5.78 0.53
N MET A 127 1.63 -4.45 0.48
CA MET A 127 0.65 -3.74 -0.32
C MET A 127 0.81 -4.04 -1.81
N PHE A 128 2.02 -3.95 -2.36
CA PHE A 128 2.26 -4.29 -3.76
C PHE A 128 1.99 -5.76 -4.05
N PHE A 129 2.33 -6.65 -3.11
CA PHE A 129 2.05 -8.08 -3.25
C PHE A 129 0.55 -8.34 -3.37
N SER A 130 -0.29 -7.66 -2.58
CA SER A 130 -1.76 -7.70 -2.70
C SER A 130 -2.30 -7.04 -3.99
N LEU A 131 -1.58 -6.10 -4.60
CA LEU A 131 -2.02 -5.46 -5.84
C LEU A 131 -1.75 -6.33 -7.07
N ASN A 132 -0.60 -6.99 -7.13
CA ASN A 132 -0.07 -7.58 -8.36
C ASN A 132 0.15 -9.09 -8.30
N GLY A 133 0.24 -9.71 -7.12
CA GLY A 133 0.79 -11.07 -7.02
C GLY A 133 -0.11 -12.19 -7.56
N ASP A 134 -1.36 -11.91 -7.94
CA ASP A 134 -2.20 -12.83 -8.72
C ASP A 134 -1.93 -12.74 -10.23
N GLU A 135 -1.55 -11.56 -10.74
CA GLU A 135 -1.18 -11.35 -12.17
C GLU A 135 0.27 -11.77 -12.44
N ASP A 136 1.16 -11.64 -11.45
CA ASP A 136 2.59 -11.99 -11.51
C ASP A 136 2.88 -13.51 -11.43
N SER A 137 1.88 -14.35 -11.75
CA SER A 137 2.00 -15.82 -11.79
C SER A 137 3.11 -16.35 -12.72
N MET A 138 3.67 -15.47 -13.56
CA MET A 138 4.78 -15.75 -14.48
C MET A 138 6.13 -15.99 -13.77
N ASP A 139 6.30 -15.64 -12.49
CA ASP A 139 7.51 -15.92 -11.71
C ASP A 139 7.19 -16.43 -10.28
N LYS A 140 6.75 -17.70 -10.20
CA LYS A 140 6.50 -18.37 -8.91
C LYS A 140 7.71 -18.30 -7.95
N PRO A 141 8.96 -18.54 -8.39
CA PRO A 141 10.14 -18.38 -7.52
C PRO A 141 10.26 -16.99 -6.89
N PHE A 142 10.00 -15.92 -7.64
CA PHE A 142 9.97 -14.57 -7.09
C PHE A 142 8.85 -14.41 -6.06
N LEU A 143 7.62 -14.83 -6.39
CA LEU A 143 6.50 -14.72 -5.45
C LEU A 143 6.74 -15.52 -4.16
N ASP A 144 7.36 -16.69 -4.24
CA ASP A 144 7.74 -17.49 -3.07
C ASP A 144 8.78 -16.76 -2.21
N SER A 145 9.74 -16.07 -2.82
CA SER A 145 10.74 -15.28 -2.10
C SER A 145 10.11 -14.08 -1.38
N VAL A 146 9.10 -13.45 -1.99
CA VAL A 146 8.29 -12.39 -1.35
C VAL A 146 7.49 -12.96 -0.17
N ARG A 147 6.89 -14.15 -0.30
CA ARG A 147 6.17 -14.82 0.80
C ARG A 147 7.09 -15.12 1.96
N GLU A 148 8.29 -15.63 1.71
CA GLU A 148 9.29 -15.92 2.74
C GLU A 148 9.70 -14.64 3.47
N TYR A 149 10.03 -13.58 2.70
CA TYR A 149 10.37 -12.28 3.26
C TYR A 149 9.24 -11.71 4.13
N LEU A 150 7.99 -11.74 3.65
CA LEU A 150 6.85 -11.19 4.36
C LEU A 150 6.35 -12.08 5.50
N SER A 151 6.70 -13.36 5.54
CA SER A 151 6.30 -14.26 6.65
C SER A 151 7.23 -14.14 7.86
N ASN A 152 8.43 -13.58 7.69
CA ASN A 152 9.39 -13.36 8.76
C ASN A 152 9.56 -11.85 9.06
N PRO A 153 9.00 -11.34 10.18
CA PRO A 153 9.11 -9.93 10.56
C PRO A 153 10.54 -9.41 10.72
N LYS A 154 11.49 -10.30 11.05
CA LYS A 154 12.91 -9.94 11.26
C LYS A 154 13.75 -10.05 9.99
N SER A 155 13.23 -10.63 8.91
CA SER A 155 14.00 -10.79 7.68
C SER A 155 14.28 -9.42 7.05
N THR A 156 15.56 -9.10 6.86
CA THR A 156 16.04 -7.92 6.12
C THR A 156 16.41 -8.24 4.67
N LEU A 157 16.50 -9.53 4.32
CA LEU A 157 16.92 -10.00 3.01
C LEU A 157 15.70 -10.20 2.12
N PHE A 158 15.50 -9.27 1.19
CA PHE A 158 14.60 -9.49 0.06
C PHE A 158 15.36 -10.36 -0.95
N LEU A 159 15.09 -11.66 -0.95
CA LEU A 159 15.80 -12.62 -1.78
C LEU A 159 15.54 -12.36 -3.27
N MET A 160 16.40 -11.56 -3.88
CA MET A 160 16.57 -11.53 -5.33
C MET A 160 17.46 -12.71 -5.69
N LYS A 161 16.88 -13.89 -5.95
CA LYS A 161 17.60 -14.85 -6.79
C LYS A 161 17.87 -14.10 -8.09
N THR A 162 19.13 -14.04 -8.48
CA THR A 162 19.62 -13.29 -9.63
C THR A 162 18.74 -13.60 -10.82
N ILE A 163 17.86 -12.65 -11.20
CA ILE A 163 17.15 -12.73 -12.48
C ILE A 163 18.26 -12.57 -13.51
N LYS A 164 18.65 -13.68 -14.13
CA LYS A 164 19.46 -13.62 -15.35
C LYS A 164 18.53 -13.02 -16.41
N LEU A 165 18.64 -11.71 -16.61
CA LEU A 165 18.09 -11.00 -17.75
C LEU A 165 18.66 -11.57 -19.05
#